data_AF-A0A166T0B5-F1
#
_entry.id   AF-A0A166T0B5-F1
#
_cell.length_a   1.000
_cell.length_b   1.000
_cell.length_c   1.000
_cell.angle_alpha   90.00
_cell.angle_beta   90.00
_cell.angle_gamma   90.00
#
_symmetry.space_group_name_H-M   'P 1'
#
loop_
_entity.id
_entity.type
_entity.pdbx_description
1 polymer ?
#
loop_
_entity_poly.entity_id
_entity_poly.type
_entity_poly.pdbx_seq_one_letter_code
_entity_poly.pdbx_strand_id
1 'polypeptide(L)'
;MDRTPLEIWAKILGHACTDSGVTGRRLSLVSKFIREASAAVKLQSISIHGRWQMIAFYQLLQQTPPHLRHIRYLFLSTTPLPPTGRGLAHFAPPPMTSKREESLVDGEETEQLRTACQGVLAAVAECVEILYLDVRAEHLRWYLPTTSFPQLAELASNGPVIPVSHTIPELNTTPCSPYPKLRCWHLTGLHLMWRGEGAFATIRTAAPAITHARFSGLREYSGFVSDMRAGLPETIQHFYVKPAGLPAGWRGNARASYRNFRDGLKMLNLTDSRLVLLPEYRTDENFGTCTTSEWEERINGGDGCWSLRERVLPEINCD
;
A
#
# COMPACT_ATOMS: atom_id res chain seq x y z
N MET A 1 -33.95 -19.57 8.66
CA MET A 1 -32.51 -19.60 8.33
C MET A 1 -31.87 -20.94 8.66
N ASP A 2 -32.52 -21.78 9.47
CA ASP A 2 -31.94 -22.98 10.10
C ASP A 2 -31.86 -24.23 9.21
N ARG A 3 -32.27 -24.12 7.94
CA ARG A 3 -32.21 -25.22 6.96
C ARG A 3 -31.04 -25.11 5.99
N THR A 4 -30.29 -24.01 6.04
CA THR A 4 -29.18 -23.77 5.13
C THR A 4 -27.90 -24.39 5.72
N PRO A 5 -27.19 -25.29 4.98
CA PRO A 5 -25.95 -25.89 5.45
C PRO A 5 -24.86 -24.85 5.77
N LEU A 6 -23.95 -25.21 6.68
CA LEU A 6 -22.90 -24.31 7.16
C LEU A 6 -21.95 -23.87 6.04
N GLU A 7 -21.72 -24.72 5.05
CA GLU A 7 -20.88 -24.45 3.88
C GLU A 7 -21.47 -23.34 3.01
N ILE A 8 -22.79 -23.30 2.89
CA ILE A 8 -23.50 -22.25 2.14
C ILE A 8 -23.43 -20.93 2.92
N TRP A 9 -23.58 -20.97 4.25
CA TRP A 9 -23.35 -19.80 5.09
C TRP A 9 -21.92 -19.28 4.98
N ALA A 10 -20.92 -20.16 5.05
CA ALA A 10 -19.51 -19.77 4.93
C ALA A 10 -19.24 -19.06 3.60
N LYS A 11 -19.82 -19.53 2.48
CA LYS A 11 -19.72 -18.86 1.18
C LYS A 11 -20.41 -17.49 1.17
N ILE A 12 -21.65 -17.40 1.66
CA ILE A 12 -22.39 -16.13 1.73
C ILE A 12 -21.63 -15.11 2.56
N LEU A 13 -21.16 -15.52 3.74
CA LEU A 13 -20.42 -14.66 4.67
C LEU A 13 -19.05 -14.30 4.11
N GLY A 14 -18.40 -15.23 3.38
CA GLY A 14 -17.16 -14.98 2.64
C GLY A 14 -17.33 -13.98 1.49
N HIS A 15 -18.50 -13.88 0.87
CA HIS A 15 -18.78 -12.79 -0.08
C HIS A 15 -19.17 -11.49 0.60
N ALA A 16 -19.81 -11.56 1.77
CA ALA A 16 -20.24 -10.37 2.50
C ALA A 16 -19.06 -9.65 3.20
N CYS A 17 -18.04 -10.38 3.65
CA CYS A 17 -16.90 -9.85 4.40
C CYS A 17 -15.77 -9.29 3.51
N THR A 18 -16.08 -8.66 2.37
CA THR A 18 -15.10 -8.04 1.46
C THR A 18 -15.05 -6.51 1.63
N ASP A 19 -15.26 -6.04 2.85
CA ASP A 19 -15.25 -4.61 3.23
C ASP A 19 -14.09 -4.31 4.19
N SER A 20 -14.12 -3.16 4.86
CA SER A 20 -13.12 -2.75 5.87
C SER A 20 -13.13 -3.56 7.18
N GLY A 21 -13.83 -4.70 7.23
CA GLY A 21 -14.02 -5.54 8.42
C GLY A 21 -15.30 -5.22 9.21
N VAL A 22 -16.06 -4.23 8.73
CA VAL A 22 -17.31 -3.78 9.36
C VAL A 22 -18.35 -4.90 9.33
N THR A 23 -18.50 -5.57 8.19
CA THR A 23 -19.47 -6.67 8.05
C THR A 23 -19.11 -7.85 8.94
N GLY A 24 -17.84 -8.28 8.96
CA GLY A 24 -17.38 -9.36 9.84
C GLY A 24 -17.64 -9.09 11.32
N ARG A 25 -17.43 -7.84 11.77
CA ARG A 25 -17.76 -7.39 13.12
C ARG A 25 -19.26 -7.43 13.39
N ARG A 26 -20.09 -6.94 12.47
CA ARG A 26 -21.55 -6.93 12.62
C ARG A 26 -22.12 -8.34 12.70
N LEU A 27 -21.67 -9.24 11.83
CA LEU A 27 -22.06 -10.65 11.81
C LEU A 27 -21.79 -11.32 13.16
N SER A 28 -20.64 -11.03 13.77
CA SER A 28 -20.27 -11.57 15.08
C SER A 28 -21.21 -11.16 16.22
N LEU A 29 -22.04 -10.13 16.03
CA LEU A 29 -23.00 -9.61 17.00
C LEU A 29 -24.44 -10.08 16.76
N VAL A 30 -24.74 -10.71 15.61
CA VAL A 30 -26.12 -11.09 15.25
C VAL A 30 -26.64 -12.24 16.13
N SER A 31 -25.90 -13.35 16.20
CA SER A 31 -26.27 -14.52 17.00
C SER A 31 -25.05 -15.40 17.27
N LYS A 32 -25.18 -16.37 18.19
CA LYS A 32 -24.11 -17.36 18.45
C LYS A 32 -23.78 -18.16 17.18
N PHE A 33 -24.82 -18.62 16.47
CA PHE A 33 -24.67 -19.35 15.22
C PHE A 33 -23.93 -18.53 14.15
N ILE A 34 -24.34 -17.28 13.89
CA ILE A 34 -23.70 -16.45 12.86
C ILE A 34 -22.26 -16.10 13.25
N ARG A 35 -21.99 -15.88 14.54
CA ARG A 35 -20.64 -15.65 15.05
C ARG A 35 -19.72 -16.86 14.81
N GLU A 36 -20.22 -18.08 15.00
CA GLU A 36 -19.49 -19.31 14.74
C GLU A 36 -19.33 -19.56 13.23
N ALA A 37 -20.41 -19.42 12.46
CA ALA A 37 -20.41 -19.59 11.01
C ALA A 37 -19.51 -18.58 10.28
N SER A 38 -19.38 -17.35 10.80
CA SER A 38 -18.50 -16.32 10.24
C SER A 38 -17.05 -16.41 10.74
N ALA A 39 -16.73 -17.29 11.69
CA ALA A 39 -15.46 -17.25 12.40
C ALA A 39 -14.23 -17.30 11.47
N ALA A 40 -14.28 -18.10 10.40
CA ALA A 40 -13.19 -18.26 9.45
C ALA A 40 -13.07 -17.12 8.42
N VAL A 41 -14.14 -16.32 8.21
CA VAL A 41 -14.21 -15.31 7.15
C VAL A 41 -14.35 -13.88 7.67
N LYS A 42 -14.69 -13.68 8.94
CA LYS A 42 -14.93 -12.34 9.52
C LYS A 42 -13.69 -11.43 9.55
N LEU A 43 -12.49 -12.00 9.42
CA LEU A 43 -11.22 -11.27 9.39
C LEU A 43 -10.58 -11.22 8.00
N GLN A 44 -11.24 -11.76 6.96
CA GLN A 44 -10.60 -11.90 5.64
C GLN A 44 -10.24 -10.57 4.97
N SER A 45 -10.92 -9.48 5.36
CA SER A 45 -10.72 -8.14 4.86
C SER A 45 -10.75 -7.16 6.01
N ILE A 46 -9.66 -6.43 6.23
CA ILE A 46 -9.49 -5.53 7.39
C ILE A 46 -8.82 -4.24 6.94
N SER A 47 -9.43 -3.10 7.32
CA SER A 47 -8.79 -1.78 7.26
C SER A 47 -8.50 -1.27 8.66
N ILE A 48 -7.26 -0.84 8.90
CA ILE A 48 -6.78 -0.38 10.20
C ILE A 48 -6.25 1.05 10.09
N HIS A 49 -6.72 1.90 10.99
CA HIS A 49 -6.44 3.33 10.99
C HIS A 49 -5.90 3.82 12.31
N GLY A 50 -4.73 4.44 12.25
CA GLY A 50 -4.06 4.98 13.42
C GLY A 50 -3.43 3.91 14.30
N ARG A 51 -2.53 4.39 15.15
CA ARG A 51 -1.69 3.57 16.02
C ARG A 51 -2.48 2.68 16.98
N TRP A 52 -3.49 3.24 17.64
CA TRP A 52 -4.27 2.50 18.63
C TRP A 52 -5.00 1.30 18.05
N GLN A 53 -5.55 1.44 16.84
CA GLN A 53 -6.21 0.33 16.16
C GLN A 53 -5.20 -0.76 15.77
N MET A 54 -4.00 -0.39 15.32
CA MET A 54 -2.95 -1.37 15.00
C MET A 54 -2.52 -2.17 16.23
N ILE A 55 -2.30 -1.50 17.36
CA ILE A 55 -1.92 -2.16 18.63
C ILE A 55 -3.05 -3.10 19.10
N ALA A 56 -4.28 -2.62 19.13
CA ALA A 56 -5.43 -3.42 19.55
C ALA A 56 -5.67 -4.61 18.61
N PHE A 57 -5.48 -4.42 17.31
CA PHE A 57 -5.61 -5.48 16.32
C PHE A 57 -4.51 -6.53 16.46
N TYR A 58 -3.27 -6.11 16.70
CA TYR A 58 -2.19 -7.06 16.97
C TYR A 58 -2.51 -7.93 18.20
N GLN A 59 -2.99 -7.33 19.30
CA GLN A 59 -3.42 -8.07 20.48
C GLN A 59 -4.57 -9.05 20.18
N LEU A 60 -5.54 -8.62 19.36
CA LEU A 60 -6.61 -9.51 18.89
C LEU A 60 -6.06 -10.71 18.11
N LEU A 61 -5.08 -10.50 17.22
CA LEU A 61 -4.45 -11.58 16.48
C LEU A 61 -3.72 -12.55 17.39
N GLN A 62 -3.02 -12.06 18.43
CA GLN A 62 -2.34 -12.91 19.41
C GLN A 62 -3.33 -13.87 20.11
N GLN A 63 -4.54 -13.39 20.40
CA GLN A 63 -5.60 -14.17 21.06
C GLN A 63 -6.41 -15.04 20.08
N THR A 64 -6.35 -14.76 18.78
CA THR A 64 -7.09 -15.50 17.75
C THR A 64 -6.29 -16.75 17.36
N PRO A 65 -6.88 -17.95 17.28
CA PRO A 65 -6.18 -19.14 16.79
C PRO A 65 -5.64 -18.96 15.36
N PRO A 66 -4.44 -19.47 15.00
CA PRO A 66 -3.83 -19.26 13.68
C PRO A 66 -4.73 -19.58 12.48
N HIS A 67 -5.51 -20.66 12.56
CA HIS A 67 -6.42 -21.06 11.47
C HIS A 67 -7.61 -20.10 11.27
N LEU A 68 -7.85 -19.16 12.20
CA LEU A 68 -8.87 -18.11 12.09
C LEU A 68 -8.28 -16.74 11.73
N ARG A 69 -6.95 -16.63 11.56
CA ARG A 69 -6.25 -15.39 11.18
C ARG A 69 -6.13 -15.24 9.66
N HIS A 70 -7.07 -15.81 8.91
CA HIS A 70 -6.99 -15.80 7.46
C HIS A 70 -7.39 -14.42 6.93
N ILE A 71 -6.41 -13.55 6.68
CA ILE A 71 -6.59 -12.17 6.20
C ILE A 71 -6.05 -12.09 4.78
N ARG A 72 -6.95 -11.99 3.80
CA ARG A 72 -6.62 -11.92 2.38
C ARG A 72 -6.38 -10.49 1.93
N TYR A 73 -7.11 -9.54 2.50
CA TYR A 73 -7.04 -8.13 2.15
C TYR A 73 -6.73 -7.30 3.40
N LEU A 74 -5.62 -6.57 3.36
CA LEU A 74 -5.19 -5.76 4.50
C LEU A 74 -4.84 -4.35 4.06
N PHE A 75 -5.43 -3.37 4.74
CA PHE A 75 -5.06 -1.97 4.66
C PHE A 75 -4.57 -1.49 6.02
N LEU A 76 -3.37 -0.90 6.05
CA LEU A 76 -2.76 -0.32 7.24
C LEU A 76 -2.44 1.16 6.98
N SER A 77 -3.01 2.07 7.77
CA SER A 77 -2.63 3.49 7.73
C SER A 77 -2.32 4.02 9.13
N THR A 78 -1.20 4.72 9.28
CA THR A 78 -0.91 5.46 10.52
C THR A 78 -1.81 6.68 10.72
N THR A 79 -2.51 7.10 9.66
CA THR A 79 -3.44 8.23 9.71
C THR A 79 -4.75 7.77 10.38
N PRO A 80 -5.14 8.38 11.51
CA PRO A 80 -6.41 8.06 12.14
C PRO A 80 -7.57 8.51 11.25
N LEU A 81 -8.69 7.78 11.29
CA LEU A 81 -9.91 8.24 10.65
C LEU A 81 -10.40 9.52 11.34
N PRO A 82 -10.99 10.47 10.60
CA PRO A 82 -11.65 11.60 11.22
C PRO A 82 -12.73 11.10 12.19
N PRO A 83 -12.92 11.75 13.35
CA PRO A 83 -13.95 11.37 14.29
C PRO A 83 -15.30 11.42 13.57
N THR A 84 -15.95 10.26 13.44
CA THR A 84 -17.28 10.20 12.82
C THR A 84 -18.23 11.08 13.65
N GLY A 85 -18.84 12.09 13.02
CA GLY A 85 -19.59 13.17 13.68
C GLY A 85 -20.87 12.75 14.43
N ARG A 86 -21.00 11.49 14.85
CA ARG A 86 -22.09 11.02 15.71
C ARG A 86 -21.63 10.99 17.17
N GLY A 87 -21.73 12.15 17.84
CA GLY A 87 -22.28 12.16 19.20
C GLY A 87 -21.39 12.56 20.37
N LEU A 88 -20.07 12.76 20.23
CA LEU A 88 -19.21 13.20 21.35
C LEU A 88 -18.10 14.16 20.91
N ALA A 89 -18.45 15.22 20.17
CA ALA A 89 -17.51 16.30 19.84
C ALA A 89 -17.09 17.15 21.06
N HIS A 90 -17.58 16.86 22.26
CA HIS A 90 -17.26 17.60 23.49
C HIS A 90 -16.20 16.97 24.39
N PHE A 91 -15.74 15.74 24.10
CA PHE A 91 -14.65 15.09 24.85
C PHE A 91 -13.45 14.70 24.00
N ALA A 92 -13.53 14.87 22.68
CA ALA A 92 -12.31 14.84 21.87
C ALA A 92 -11.52 16.11 22.18
N PRO A 93 -10.24 16.02 22.62
CA PRO A 93 -9.40 17.20 22.69
C PRO A 93 -9.45 17.92 21.34
N PRO A 94 -9.48 19.26 21.32
CA PRO A 94 -9.60 20.02 20.07
C PRO A 94 -8.53 19.53 19.09
N PRO A 95 -8.83 19.46 17.78
CA PRO A 95 -7.83 19.12 16.79
C PRO A 95 -6.70 20.14 16.96
N MET A 96 -5.56 19.68 17.49
CA MET A 96 -4.42 20.54 17.74
C MET A 96 -3.89 20.97 16.38
N THR A 97 -4.38 22.11 15.90
CA THR A 97 -3.92 22.82 14.70
C THR A 97 -2.56 23.47 14.94
N SER A 98 -1.64 22.72 15.54
CA SER A 98 -0.29 23.14 15.83
C SER A 98 0.64 22.29 14.99
N LYS A 99 1.18 22.91 13.93
CA LYS A 99 2.31 22.41 13.12
C LYS A 99 3.62 22.28 13.94
N ARG A 100 3.54 22.10 15.26
CA ARG A 100 4.67 22.22 16.19
C ARG A 100 4.76 21.10 17.23
N GLU A 101 3.97 20.04 17.08
CA GLU A 101 4.00 18.84 17.94
C GLU A 101 4.44 17.56 17.19
N GLU A 102 5.25 17.68 16.13
CA GLU A 102 6.20 16.61 15.79
C GLU A 102 7.40 16.58 16.77
N SER A 103 7.35 17.37 17.85
CA SER A 103 8.33 17.35 18.94
C SER A 103 8.02 16.23 19.92
N LEU A 104 8.87 15.19 19.89
CA LEU A 104 8.94 14.10 20.86
C LEU A 104 7.70 13.20 20.88
N VAL A 105 7.39 12.54 19.76
CA VAL A 105 6.71 11.24 19.86
C VAL A 105 7.59 10.39 20.78
N ASP A 106 7.02 9.99 21.91
CA ASP A 106 7.70 9.17 22.89
C ASP A 106 8.29 7.92 22.21
N GLY A 107 9.55 7.62 22.50
CA GLY A 107 10.28 6.51 21.87
C GLY A 107 9.58 5.18 22.11
N GLU A 108 8.99 5.01 23.29
CA GLU A 108 8.22 3.83 23.66
C GLU A 108 6.98 3.67 22.77
N GLU A 109 6.29 4.78 22.49
CA GLU A 109 5.09 4.78 21.68
C GLU A 109 5.35 4.35 20.22
N THR A 110 6.45 4.85 19.66
CA THR A 110 6.92 4.46 18.32
C THR A 110 7.29 2.99 18.26
N GLU A 111 7.89 2.47 19.33
CA GLU A 111 8.30 1.07 19.45
C GLU A 111 7.10 0.11 19.55
N GLN A 112 6.06 0.49 20.28
CA GLN A 112 4.82 -0.29 20.34
C GLN A 112 4.12 -0.37 18.99
N LEU A 113 4.06 0.76 18.27
CA LEU A 113 3.50 0.79 16.91
C LEU A 113 4.32 -0.10 15.97
N ARG A 114 5.65 -0.02 16.04
CA ARG A 114 6.56 -0.90 15.30
C ARG A 114 6.24 -2.37 15.53
N THR A 115 6.23 -2.76 16.80
CA THR A 115 5.99 -4.14 17.22
C THR A 115 4.63 -4.62 16.74
N ALA A 116 3.60 -3.78 16.84
CA ALA A 116 2.26 -4.10 16.36
C ALA A 116 2.23 -4.29 14.84
N CYS A 117 2.81 -3.37 14.06
CA CYS A 117 2.89 -3.48 12.60
C CYS A 117 3.61 -4.75 12.17
N GLN A 118 4.80 -5.01 12.72
CA GLN A 118 5.57 -6.22 12.41
C GLN A 118 4.80 -7.49 12.77
N GLY A 119 4.16 -7.52 13.95
CA GLY A 119 3.39 -8.65 14.42
C GLY A 119 2.15 -8.92 13.56
N VAL A 120 1.46 -7.87 13.10
CA VAL A 120 0.35 -7.99 12.15
C VAL A 120 0.84 -8.56 10.82
N LEU A 121 1.90 -7.98 10.25
CA LEU A 121 2.46 -8.43 8.96
C LEU A 121 2.93 -9.88 9.02
N ALA A 122 3.64 -10.26 10.08
CA ALA A 122 4.07 -11.65 10.29
C ALA A 122 2.88 -12.61 10.44
N ALA A 123 1.81 -12.19 11.12
CA ALA A 123 0.63 -13.02 11.33
C ALA A 123 -0.19 -13.27 10.05
N VAL A 124 -0.10 -12.39 9.05
CA VAL A 124 -0.87 -12.50 7.79
C VAL A 124 -0.05 -12.94 6.59
N ALA A 125 1.27 -13.05 6.74
CA ALA A 125 2.20 -13.21 5.63
C ALA A 125 1.86 -14.36 4.66
N GLU A 126 1.44 -15.50 5.22
CA GLU A 126 1.11 -16.70 4.45
C GLU A 126 -0.21 -16.62 3.67
N CYS A 127 -1.07 -15.64 3.95
CA CYS A 127 -2.43 -15.59 3.41
C CYS A 127 -2.84 -14.28 2.75
N VAL A 128 -2.08 -13.19 2.94
CA VAL A 128 -2.43 -11.89 2.36
C VAL A 128 -2.18 -11.88 0.85
N GLU A 129 -3.20 -11.44 0.11
CA GLU A 129 -3.22 -11.34 -1.35
C GLU A 129 -3.11 -9.89 -1.82
N ILE A 130 -3.76 -8.96 -1.12
CA ILE A 130 -3.73 -7.51 -1.40
C ILE A 130 -3.34 -6.77 -0.12
N LEU A 131 -2.21 -6.07 -0.16
CA LEU A 131 -1.65 -5.34 0.98
C LEU A 131 -1.42 -3.86 0.63
N TYR A 132 -2.10 -2.96 1.35
CA TYR A 132 -1.93 -1.52 1.20
C TYR A 132 -1.34 -0.94 2.50
N LEU A 133 -0.17 -0.30 2.38
CA LEU A 133 0.62 0.24 3.47
C LEU A 133 0.77 1.76 3.34
N ASP A 134 -0.12 2.48 4.01
CA ASP A 134 -0.05 3.93 4.19
C ASP A 134 0.62 4.28 5.54
N VAL A 135 1.86 3.81 5.67
CA VAL A 135 2.72 4.05 6.84
C VAL A 135 3.94 4.84 6.35
N ARG A 136 4.28 5.97 7.00
CA ARG A 136 5.39 6.82 6.52
C ARG A 136 6.70 6.03 6.43
N ALA A 137 7.51 6.33 5.41
CA ALA A 137 8.73 5.58 5.10
C ALA A 137 9.77 5.59 6.24
N GLU A 138 9.86 6.68 7.02
CA GLU A 138 10.71 6.73 8.22
C GLU A 138 10.38 5.64 9.24
N HIS A 139 9.13 5.21 9.26
CA HIS A 139 8.63 4.16 10.12
C HIS A 139 8.82 2.79 9.44
N LEU A 140 8.58 2.68 8.12
CA LEU A 140 8.67 1.42 7.37
C LEU A 140 10.08 0.83 7.22
N ARG A 141 11.15 1.63 7.27
CA ARG A 141 12.55 1.12 7.21
C ARG A 141 12.82 0.01 8.23
N TRP A 142 12.06 0.00 9.33
CA TRP A 142 12.20 -0.95 10.43
C TRP A 142 11.06 -1.95 10.53
N TYR A 143 10.00 -1.82 9.72
CA TYR A 143 8.73 -2.52 9.97
C TYR A 143 8.53 -3.76 9.13
N LEU A 144 9.34 -3.97 8.10
CA LEU A 144 9.24 -5.17 7.30
C LEU A 144 10.14 -6.22 7.91
N PRO A 145 9.56 -7.23 8.57
CA PRO A 145 10.34 -8.40 8.90
C PRO A 145 10.90 -9.01 7.61
N THR A 146 11.91 -9.87 7.74
CA THR A 146 12.45 -10.72 6.65
C THR A 146 11.42 -11.72 6.10
N THR A 147 10.14 -11.51 6.39
CA THR A 147 9.03 -12.39 6.06
C THR A 147 8.72 -12.32 4.58
N SER A 148 8.65 -13.50 3.97
CA SER A 148 8.15 -13.69 2.62
C SER A 148 6.61 -13.63 2.63
N PHE A 149 6.02 -13.09 1.57
CA PHE A 149 4.58 -13.06 1.38
C PHE A 149 4.22 -13.89 0.14
N PRO A 150 4.15 -15.23 0.28
CA PRO A 150 4.06 -16.14 -0.86
C PRO A 150 2.76 -16.03 -1.66
N GLN A 151 1.70 -15.46 -1.08
CA GLN A 151 0.40 -15.27 -1.75
C GLN A 151 0.16 -13.84 -2.23
N LEU A 152 1.06 -12.90 -1.92
CA LEU A 152 0.85 -11.49 -2.22
C LEU A 152 0.85 -11.27 -3.73
N ALA A 153 -0.30 -10.84 -4.26
CA ALA A 153 -0.52 -10.55 -5.66
C ALA A 153 -0.46 -9.05 -5.95
N GLU A 154 -0.83 -8.22 -4.97
CA GLU A 154 -0.84 -6.77 -5.08
C GLU A 154 -0.33 -6.07 -3.82
N LEU A 155 0.59 -5.12 -4.01
CA LEU A 155 1.21 -4.31 -2.96
C LEU A 155 1.09 -2.84 -3.31
N ALA A 156 0.56 -2.04 -2.39
CA ALA A 156 0.67 -0.58 -2.45
C ALA A 156 1.39 -0.08 -1.20
N SER A 157 2.40 0.78 -1.34
CA SER A 157 3.20 1.22 -0.21
C SER A 157 3.76 2.63 -0.35
N ASN A 158 3.83 3.33 0.77
CA ASN A 158 4.56 4.60 0.87
C ASN A 158 6.07 4.36 1.04
N GLY A 159 6.78 4.35 -0.08
CA GLY A 159 8.20 4.05 -0.16
C GLY A 159 8.50 2.57 -0.43
N PRO A 160 9.79 2.23 -0.60
CA PRO A 160 10.22 0.87 -0.88
C PRO A 160 9.99 -0.04 0.33
N VAL A 161 9.20 -1.08 0.09
CA VAL A 161 8.92 -2.16 1.04
C VAL A 161 9.78 -3.34 0.62
N ILE A 162 11.05 -3.31 0.98
CA ILE A 162 12.00 -4.36 0.61
C ILE A 162 12.71 -4.81 1.89
N PRO A 163 12.76 -6.13 2.18
CA PRO A 163 13.57 -6.66 3.27
C PRO A 163 15.02 -6.23 3.07
N VAL A 164 15.57 -5.51 4.04
CA VAL A 164 17.00 -5.15 4.06
C VAL A 164 17.79 -6.40 4.44
N SER A 165 17.86 -7.36 3.52
CA SER A 165 18.62 -8.60 3.72
C SER A 165 19.35 -8.98 2.45
N HIS A 166 20.12 -8.03 1.91
CA HIS A 166 21.18 -8.31 0.94
C HIS A 166 22.41 -7.43 1.17
N THR A 167 22.79 -7.22 2.43
CA THR A 167 24.19 -6.95 2.75
C THR A 167 24.76 -8.26 3.28
N ILE A 168 25.60 -8.88 2.44
CA ILE A 168 26.32 -10.16 2.61
C ILE A 168 25.59 -11.37 2.01
N PRO A 169 25.99 -11.82 0.80
CA PRO A 169 25.67 -13.16 0.33
C PRO A 169 26.45 -14.15 1.19
N GLU A 170 25.80 -14.73 2.19
CA GLU A 170 26.25 -16.03 2.70
C GLU A 170 26.07 -17.04 1.56
N LEU A 171 27.20 -17.50 1.05
CA LEU A 171 27.31 -18.46 -0.05
C LEU A 171 26.33 -19.64 0.17
N ASN A 172 25.58 -19.98 -0.88
CA ASN A 172 24.93 -21.28 -1.14
C ASN A 172 23.42 -21.46 -0.86
N THR A 173 22.66 -20.42 -0.52
CA THR A 173 21.19 -20.52 -0.61
C THR A 173 20.69 -19.70 -1.80
N THR A 174 19.98 -20.36 -2.73
CA THR A 174 19.26 -19.66 -3.80
C THR A 174 18.32 -18.64 -3.16
N PRO A 175 18.49 -17.33 -3.43
CA PRO A 175 17.66 -16.31 -2.79
C PRO A 175 16.21 -16.53 -3.21
N CYS A 176 15.37 -16.93 -2.24
CA CYS A 176 13.94 -17.04 -2.46
C CYS A 176 13.37 -15.63 -2.55
N SER A 177 12.66 -15.32 -3.63
CA SER A 177 11.98 -14.04 -3.78
C SER A 177 10.97 -13.85 -2.63
N PRO A 178 10.96 -12.68 -1.94
CA PRO A 178 10.00 -12.40 -0.89
C PRO A 178 8.57 -12.28 -1.41
N TYR A 179 8.37 -11.98 -2.71
CA TYR A 179 7.06 -11.76 -3.32
C TYR A 179 6.92 -12.55 -4.63
N PRO A 180 6.95 -13.90 -4.59
CA PRO A 180 7.06 -14.73 -5.78
C PRO A 180 5.83 -14.64 -6.69
N LYS A 181 4.66 -14.25 -6.15
CA LYS A 181 3.40 -14.10 -6.89
C LYS A 181 3.00 -12.65 -7.15
N LEU A 182 3.81 -11.67 -6.74
CA LEU A 182 3.43 -10.27 -6.84
C LEU A 182 3.35 -9.85 -8.30
N ARG A 183 2.16 -9.39 -8.72
CA ARG A 183 1.89 -8.94 -10.09
C ARG A 183 1.78 -7.43 -10.19
N CYS A 184 1.27 -6.78 -9.15
CA CYS A 184 0.96 -5.36 -9.13
C CYS A 184 1.68 -4.67 -7.96
N TRP A 185 2.51 -3.66 -8.24
CA TRP A 185 3.19 -2.88 -7.20
C TRP A 185 3.01 -1.37 -7.38
N HIS A 186 2.31 -0.73 -6.46
CA HIS A 186 2.18 0.73 -6.38
C HIS A 186 3.10 1.31 -5.32
N LEU A 187 4.04 2.15 -5.74
CA LEU A 187 4.95 2.89 -4.89
C LEU A 187 4.53 4.37 -4.84
N THR A 188 4.20 4.85 -3.64
CA THR A 188 3.97 6.26 -3.36
C THR A 188 5.15 6.86 -2.60
N GLY A 189 5.28 8.19 -2.59
CA GLY A 189 6.16 8.90 -1.64
C GLY A 189 7.67 8.68 -1.81
N LEU A 190 8.15 8.43 -3.03
CA LEU A 190 9.57 8.13 -3.34
C LEU A 190 10.58 9.27 -3.14
N HIS A 191 10.22 10.32 -2.39
CA HIS A 191 10.96 11.58 -2.30
C HIS A 191 12.37 11.45 -1.70
N LEU A 192 12.66 10.43 -0.87
CA LEU A 192 13.87 10.42 -0.04
C LEU A 192 14.74 9.15 -0.15
N MET A 193 14.21 8.06 -0.72
CA MET A 193 14.77 6.73 -0.47
C MET A 193 15.44 6.09 -1.68
N TRP A 194 15.12 6.56 -2.88
CA TRP A 194 15.65 5.99 -4.12
C TRP A 194 16.89 6.76 -4.60
N ARG A 195 17.74 7.24 -3.69
CA ARG A 195 19.05 7.79 -4.06
C ARG A 195 20.05 6.64 -4.20
N GLY A 196 20.09 6.01 -5.36
CA GLY A 196 21.09 5.00 -5.69
C GLY A 196 20.69 4.17 -6.91
N GLU A 197 21.68 3.66 -7.63
CA GLU A 197 21.48 2.64 -8.66
C GLU A 197 20.88 1.39 -8.02
N GLY A 198 19.82 0.85 -8.62
CA GLY A 198 19.45 -0.55 -8.36
C GLY A 198 18.08 -0.82 -7.77
N ALA A 199 17.22 0.15 -7.46
CA ALA A 199 15.91 -0.24 -6.90
C ALA A 199 14.94 -0.85 -7.93
N PHE A 200 15.16 -0.69 -9.25
CA PHE A 200 14.54 -1.56 -10.26
C PHE A 200 15.13 -2.98 -10.25
N ALA A 201 16.43 -3.13 -9.99
CA ALA A 201 17.03 -4.44 -9.77
C ALA A 201 16.44 -5.09 -8.51
N THR A 202 16.16 -4.30 -7.48
CA THR A 202 15.49 -4.79 -6.27
C THR A 202 14.04 -5.20 -6.52
N ILE A 203 13.28 -4.45 -7.33
CA ILE A 203 11.95 -4.92 -7.77
C ILE A 203 12.08 -6.26 -8.49
N ARG A 204 13.06 -6.39 -9.39
CA ARG A 204 13.29 -7.61 -10.16
C ARG A 204 13.58 -8.83 -9.28
N THR A 205 14.43 -8.66 -8.26
CA THR A 205 14.77 -9.74 -7.32
C THR A 205 13.63 -10.01 -6.32
N ALA A 206 12.96 -8.96 -5.86
CA ALA A 206 11.90 -9.06 -4.87
C ALA A 206 10.63 -9.69 -5.44
N ALA A 207 10.27 -9.35 -6.69
CA ALA A 207 9.01 -9.69 -7.33
C ALA A 207 9.23 -10.10 -8.80
N PRO A 208 9.73 -11.33 -9.06
CA PRO A 208 10.06 -11.79 -10.40
C PRO A 208 8.84 -11.96 -11.31
N ALA A 209 7.64 -12.08 -10.75
CA ALA A 209 6.37 -12.21 -11.48
C ALA A 209 5.66 -10.85 -11.73
N ILE A 210 6.33 -9.72 -11.46
CA ILE A 210 5.71 -8.39 -11.57
C ILE A 210 5.34 -8.07 -13.02
N THR A 211 4.09 -7.62 -13.21
CA THR A 211 3.56 -7.26 -14.53
C THR A 211 3.12 -5.80 -14.60
N HIS A 212 2.72 -5.22 -13.47
CA HIS A 212 2.24 -3.86 -13.36
C HIS A 212 2.98 -3.15 -12.24
N ALA A 213 3.54 -1.98 -12.54
CA ALA A 213 4.13 -1.12 -11.53
C ALA A 213 3.59 0.30 -11.65
N ARG A 214 3.31 0.96 -10.53
CA ARG A 214 2.81 2.35 -10.49
C ARG A 214 3.67 3.17 -9.56
N PHE A 215 4.06 4.36 -10.02
CA PHE A 215 4.88 5.31 -9.27
C PHE A 215 4.09 6.60 -9.14
N SER A 216 3.80 7.02 -7.92
CA SER A 216 2.95 8.18 -7.66
C SER A 216 3.62 9.19 -6.73
N GLY A 217 3.42 10.46 -7.03
CA GLY A 217 3.99 11.56 -6.24
C GLY A 217 5.48 11.79 -6.52
N LEU A 218 5.98 11.39 -7.69
CA LEU A 218 7.35 11.65 -8.11
C LEU A 218 7.55 13.15 -8.37
N ARG A 219 8.48 13.78 -7.63
CA ARG A 219 8.85 15.19 -7.83
C ARG A 219 10.04 15.32 -8.76
N GLU A 220 11.21 14.89 -8.30
CA GLU A 220 12.46 14.99 -9.05
C GLU A 220 13.38 13.85 -8.62
N TYR A 221 13.66 12.93 -9.55
CA TYR A 221 14.73 11.96 -9.39
C TYR A 221 15.50 11.93 -10.71
N SER A 222 16.68 12.55 -10.71
CA SER A 222 17.51 12.75 -11.90
C SER A 222 17.89 11.43 -12.59
N GLY A 223 17.95 10.33 -11.83
CA GLY A 223 18.20 8.98 -12.34
C GLY A 223 16.96 8.26 -12.87
N PHE A 224 15.74 8.67 -12.51
CA PHE A 224 14.54 7.84 -12.74
C PHE A 224 14.35 7.41 -14.19
N VAL A 225 14.41 8.39 -15.09
CA VAL A 225 14.21 8.17 -16.53
C VAL A 225 15.34 7.33 -17.11
N SER A 226 16.57 7.52 -16.62
CA SER A 226 17.72 6.72 -17.04
C SER A 226 17.60 5.29 -16.54
N ASP A 227 17.27 5.08 -15.27
CA ASP A 227 17.11 3.76 -14.66
C ASP A 227 15.98 2.97 -15.31
N MET A 228 14.87 3.65 -15.64
CA MET A 228 13.77 3.05 -16.39
C MET A 228 14.24 2.54 -17.76
N ARG A 229 15.03 3.34 -18.49
CA ARG A 229 15.61 2.92 -19.77
C ARG A 229 16.61 1.79 -19.60
N ALA A 230 17.36 1.79 -18.50
CA ALA A 230 18.42 0.83 -18.22
C ALA A 230 17.89 -0.57 -17.84
N GLY A 231 16.66 -0.71 -17.35
CA GLY A 231 16.13 -2.06 -17.19
C GLY A 231 14.91 -2.24 -16.29
N LEU A 232 13.73 -1.92 -16.81
CA LEU A 232 12.51 -2.58 -16.35
C LEU A 232 12.62 -4.10 -16.59
N PRO A 233 12.18 -4.95 -15.64
CA PRO A 233 12.00 -6.37 -15.90
C PRO A 233 11.19 -6.62 -17.18
N GLU A 234 11.57 -7.61 -17.98
CA GLU A 234 10.85 -8.01 -19.20
C GLU A 234 9.41 -8.45 -18.92
N THR A 235 9.12 -8.86 -17.68
CA THR A 235 7.79 -9.24 -17.23
C THR A 235 6.84 -8.05 -17.10
N ILE A 236 7.35 -6.82 -16.98
CA ILE A 236 6.51 -5.62 -16.88
C ILE A 236 5.80 -5.37 -18.21
N GLN A 237 4.48 -5.43 -18.14
CA GLN A 237 3.55 -5.13 -19.23
C GLN A 237 3.14 -3.66 -19.22
N HIS A 238 2.84 -3.13 -18.03
CA HIS A 238 2.43 -1.74 -17.86
C HIS A 238 3.18 -1.08 -16.71
N PHE A 239 3.59 0.16 -16.94
CA PHE A 239 4.25 0.98 -15.95
C PHE A 239 3.58 2.35 -15.89
N TYR A 240 2.97 2.67 -14.76
CA TYR A 240 2.23 3.91 -14.56
C TYR A 240 3.08 4.93 -13.82
N VAL A 241 3.08 6.17 -14.30
CA VAL A 241 3.74 7.28 -13.59
C VAL A 241 2.74 8.40 -13.40
N LYS A 242 2.43 8.74 -12.14
CA LYS A 242 1.65 9.93 -11.75
C LYS A 242 2.59 10.92 -11.04
N PRO A 243 3.16 11.91 -11.74
CA PRO A 243 4.07 12.87 -11.13
C PRO A 243 3.35 13.74 -10.09
N ALA A 244 4.07 14.17 -9.06
CA ALA A 244 3.58 15.22 -8.18
C ALA A 244 3.52 16.55 -8.94
N GLY A 245 2.54 17.40 -8.64
CA GLY A 245 2.49 18.75 -9.17
C GLY A 245 3.66 19.62 -8.68
N LEU A 246 4.00 20.65 -9.46
CA LEU A 246 4.98 21.67 -9.08
C LEU A 246 4.55 22.38 -7.78
N PRO A 247 5.34 22.33 -6.69
CA PRO A 247 4.99 23.05 -5.48
C PRO A 247 5.04 24.56 -5.71
N ALA A 248 4.08 25.28 -5.13
CA ALA A 248 4.08 26.74 -5.14
C ALA A 248 5.38 27.27 -4.54
N GLY A 249 6.06 28.16 -5.27
CA GLY A 249 7.30 28.81 -4.81
C GLY A 249 8.61 28.18 -5.31
N TRP A 250 8.57 27.07 -6.05
CA TRP A 250 9.78 26.55 -6.71
C TRP A 250 10.29 27.53 -7.77
N ARG A 251 11.54 27.98 -7.63
CA ARG A 251 12.21 28.93 -8.53
C ARG A 251 13.58 28.39 -8.97
N GLY A 252 14.12 28.98 -10.04
CA GLY A 252 15.47 28.69 -10.53
C GLY A 252 15.67 27.22 -10.91
N ASN A 253 16.75 26.63 -10.41
CA ASN A 253 17.22 25.30 -10.79
C ASN A 253 16.20 24.19 -10.51
N ALA A 254 15.49 24.23 -9.38
CA ALA A 254 14.50 23.20 -9.04
C ALA A 254 13.35 23.13 -10.07
N ARG A 255 12.91 24.28 -10.58
CA ARG A 255 11.90 24.35 -11.66
C ARG A 255 12.46 23.89 -13.00
N ALA A 256 13.75 24.13 -13.27
CA ALA A 256 14.40 23.62 -14.48
C ALA A 256 14.55 22.09 -14.42
N SER A 257 15.01 21.55 -13.30
CA SER A 257 15.13 20.11 -13.10
C SER A 257 13.80 19.37 -13.18
N TYR A 258 12.74 19.90 -12.54
CA TYR A 258 11.40 19.31 -12.64
C TYR A 258 10.90 19.30 -14.09
N ARG A 259 11.12 20.39 -14.85
CA ARG A 259 10.78 20.43 -16.29
C ARG A 259 11.54 19.37 -17.07
N ASN A 260 12.85 19.27 -16.89
CA ASN A 260 13.66 18.24 -17.55
C ASN A 260 13.19 16.82 -17.20
N PHE A 261 12.84 16.57 -15.94
CA PHE A 261 12.26 15.30 -15.50
C PHE A 261 10.94 15.00 -16.21
N ARG A 262 10.03 15.98 -16.28
CA ARG A 262 8.74 15.85 -16.97
C ARG A 262 8.90 15.63 -18.47
N ASP A 263 9.81 16.36 -19.12
CA ASP A 263 10.09 16.20 -20.54
C ASP A 263 10.70 14.82 -20.82
N GLY A 264 11.56 14.32 -19.93
CA GLY A 264 12.07 12.96 -19.96
C GLY A 264 10.97 11.90 -19.85
N LEU A 265 10.00 12.07 -18.94
CA LEU A 265 8.84 11.17 -18.82
C LEU A 265 7.94 11.22 -20.06
N LYS A 266 7.69 12.40 -20.62
CA LYS A 266 6.91 12.56 -21.85
C LYS A 266 7.59 11.86 -23.02
N MET A 267 8.89 12.10 -23.21
CA MET A 267 9.68 11.43 -24.23
C MET A 267 9.63 9.91 -24.05
N LEU A 268 9.83 9.42 -22.83
CA LEU A 268 9.77 7.99 -22.55
C LEU A 268 8.38 7.40 -22.87
N ASN A 269 7.30 8.13 -22.56
CA ASN A 269 5.93 7.69 -22.83
C ASN A 269 5.61 7.66 -24.33
N LEU A 270 6.31 8.46 -25.14
CA LEU A 270 6.23 8.39 -26.60
C LEU A 270 7.02 7.21 -27.17
N THR A 271 8.15 6.85 -26.55
CA THR A 271 9.07 5.83 -27.07
C THR A 271 8.84 4.41 -26.53
N ASP A 272 8.27 4.27 -25.33
CA ASP A 272 8.01 2.98 -24.68
C ASP A 272 6.51 2.79 -24.46
N SER A 273 5.90 1.94 -25.27
CA SER A 273 4.46 1.64 -25.22
C SER A 273 3.96 1.06 -23.88
N ARG A 274 4.87 0.56 -23.02
CA ARG A 274 4.53 0.04 -21.70
C ARG A 274 4.33 1.16 -20.68
N LEU A 275 4.94 2.34 -20.91
CA LEU A 275 4.77 3.48 -20.02
C LEU A 275 3.42 4.14 -20.26
N VAL A 276 2.70 4.37 -19.17
CA VAL A 276 1.47 5.16 -19.12
C VAL A 276 1.68 6.35 -18.19
N LEU A 277 1.93 7.51 -18.79
CA LEU A 277 2.03 8.78 -18.07
C LEU A 277 0.64 9.29 -17.69
N LEU A 278 0.40 9.41 -16.39
CA LEU A 278 -0.81 9.96 -15.80
C LEU A 278 -0.67 11.49 -15.58
N PRO A 279 -1.78 12.22 -15.41
CA PRO A 279 -1.76 13.65 -15.10
C PRO A 279 -1.03 13.92 -13.79
N GLU A 280 -0.50 15.13 -13.65
CA GLU A 280 0.08 15.54 -12.37
C GLU A 280 -1.00 15.57 -11.29
N TYR A 281 -0.61 15.28 -10.05
CA TYR A 281 -1.44 15.57 -8.88
C TYR A 281 -1.79 17.06 -8.84
N ARG A 282 -3.06 17.37 -8.60
CA ARG A 282 -3.48 18.75 -8.32
C ARG A 282 -2.91 19.21 -6.98
N THR A 283 -2.81 20.52 -6.79
CA THR A 283 -2.22 21.11 -5.57
C THR A 283 -3.02 20.80 -4.30
N ASP A 284 -4.30 20.48 -4.44
CA ASP A 284 -5.23 20.10 -3.37
C ASP A 284 -5.34 18.58 -3.17
N GLU A 285 -4.76 17.77 -4.06
CA GLU A 285 -4.74 16.33 -3.89
C GLU A 285 -3.66 15.93 -2.88
N ASN A 286 -4.05 15.10 -1.91
CA ASN A 286 -3.10 14.41 -1.03
C ASN A 286 -2.28 13.42 -1.86
N PHE A 287 -1.15 13.86 -2.39
CA PHE A 287 -0.19 12.98 -3.03
C PHE A 287 0.49 12.12 -1.95
N GLY A 288 0.62 10.82 -2.19
CA GLY A 288 1.47 9.96 -1.37
C GLY A 288 0.74 8.96 -0.46
N THR A 289 -0.57 9.09 -0.26
CA THR A 289 -1.34 8.16 0.57
C THR A 289 -2.18 7.25 -0.30
N CYS A 290 -2.11 5.94 -0.07
CA CYS A 290 -3.11 5.02 -0.62
C CYS A 290 -4.40 5.24 0.17
N THR A 291 -5.51 5.52 -0.50
CA THR A 291 -6.77 5.77 0.20
C THR A 291 -7.48 4.46 0.52
N THR A 292 -8.21 4.42 1.64
CA THR A 292 -9.09 3.28 1.95
C THR A 292 -10.12 3.05 0.85
N SER A 293 -10.60 4.12 0.20
CA SER A 293 -11.55 4.02 -0.91
C SER A 293 -10.97 3.32 -2.14
N GLU A 294 -9.72 3.60 -2.52
CA GLU A 294 -9.07 2.88 -3.63
C GLU A 294 -8.87 1.40 -3.28
N TRP A 295 -8.49 1.11 -2.04
CA TRP A 295 -8.37 -0.27 -1.56
C TRP A 295 -9.72 -0.99 -1.53
N GLU A 296 -10.78 -0.36 -1.02
CA GLU A 296 -12.14 -0.90 -0.98
C GLU A 296 -12.70 -1.11 -2.40
N GLU A 297 -12.50 -0.17 -3.33
CA GLU A 297 -12.87 -0.36 -4.74
C GLU A 297 -12.14 -1.58 -5.31
N ARG A 298 -10.84 -1.73 -5.00
CA ARG A 298 -10.01 -2.82 -5.51
C ARG A 298 -10.46 -4.21 -5.04
N ILE A 299 -10.68 -4.39 -3.74
CA ILE A 299 -11.10 -5.70 -3.18
C ILE A 299 -12.52 -6.09 -3.60
N ASN A 300 -13.34 -5.11 -4.01
CA ASN A 300 -14.67 -5.32 -4.57
C ASN A 300 -14.67 -5.51 -6.11
N GLY A 301 -13.50 -5.76 -6.71
CA GLY A 301 -13.36 -6.08 -8.13
C GLY A 301 -13.23 -4.88 -9.07
N GLY A 302 -13.13 -3.67 -8.53
CA GLY A 302 -12.83 -2.47 -9.30
C GLY A 302 -11.32 -2.31 -9.59
N ASP A 303 -10.99 -1.19 -10.22
CA ASP A 303 -9.61 -0.86 -10.58
C ASP A 303 -8.81 -0.33 -9.38
N GLY A 304 -9.47 0.31 -8.41
CA GLY A 304 -8.82 1.03 -7.32
C GLY A 304 -7.79 2.04 -7.82
N CYS A 305 -6.58 1.99 -7.26
CA CYS A 305 -5.47 2.85 -7.69
C CYS A 305 -4.87 2.44 -9.05
N TRP A 306 -5.46 1.51 -9.81
CA TRP A 306 -4.99 1.16 -11.17
C TRP A 306 -5.86 1.75 -12.28
N SER A 307 -6.88 2.53 -11.93
CA SER A 307 -7.82 3.05 -12.90
C SER A 307 -7.16 3.97 -13.93
N LEU A 308 -7.50 3.77 -15.20
CA LEU A 308 -7.04 4.58 -16.33
C LEU A 308 -7.96 5.76 -16.65
N ARG A 309 -8.98 6.02 -15.83
CA ARG A 309 -9.95 7.10 -16.04
C ARG A 309 -9.30 8.48 -16.22
N GLU A 310 -8.08 8.65 -15.71
CA GLU A 310 -7.32 9.91 -15.78
C GLU A 310 -6.24 9.93 -16.89
N ARG A 311 -6.08 8.91 -17.73
CA ARG A 311 -4.93 8.81 -18.65
C ARG A 311 -4.80 10.03 -19.57
N VAL A 312 -3.60 10.60 -19.65
CA VAL A 312 -3.25 11.61 -20.67
C VAL A 312 -3.05 10.89 -22.00
N LEU A 313 -3.91 11.18 -22.98
CA LEU A 313 -3.70 10.71 -24.34
C LEU A 313 -2.54 11.51 -24.98
N PRO A 314 -1.68 10.88 -25.79
CA PRO A 314 -0.73 11.61 -26.59
C PRO A 314 -1.51 12.62 -27.45
N GLU A 315 -1.13 13.90 -27.41
CA GLU A 315 -1.62 14.87 -28.38
C GLU A 315 -1.10 14.40 -29.75
N ILE A 316 -1.99 13.75 -30.52
CA ILE A 316 -1.71 13.45 -31.92
C ILE A 316 -1.78 14.79 -32.63
N ASN A 317 -0.63 15.43 -32.82
CA ASN A 317 -0.54 16.55 -33.75
C ASN A 317 -0.88 15.99 -35.14
N CYS A 318 -2.12 16.21 -35.58
CA CYS A 318 -2.50 16.05 -36.97
C CYS A 318 -1.90 17.24 -37.73
N ASP A 319 -0.67 17.07 -38.23
CA ASP A 319 -0.11 17.91 -39.29
C ASP A 319 -0.71 17.53 -40.66
#